data_AF-A0A966WUX6-F1
#
_entry.id   AF-A0A966WUX6-F1
#
_cell.length_a   1.000
_cell.length_b   1.000
_cell.length_c   1.000
_cell.angle_alpha   90.00
_cell.angle_beta   90.00
_cell.angle_gamma   90.00
#
_symmetry.space_group_name_H-M   'P 1'
#
loop_
_entity.id
_entity.type
_entity.pdbx_description
1 polymer ?
#
loop_
_entity_poly.entity_id
_entity_poly.type
_entity_poly.pdbx_seq_one_letter_code
_entity_poly.pdbx_strand_id
1 'polypeptide(L)'
;MSTGIGPRQSKPRGFGLFTRIVYVHQAICFAFFVAGLRFFPARGIEQLVLPHLLGIAISIAVLAAMFGVATRKSLRALSWLRVILWVGVIKIFVVQLWLLAKGDTALFSYVRGMLINELIAIPLAVYWSRPVHSSYLASFRGSSRSSAD
;
A
#
# COMPACT_ATOMS: atom_id res chain seq x y z
N MET A 1 25.12 -21.00 -29.95
CA MET A 1 24.35 -19.81 -29.52
C MET A 1 23.48 -20.25 -28.34
N SER A 2 23.89 -19.88 -27.12
CA SER A 2 23.21 -20.33 -25.89
C SER A 2 21.94 -19.50 -25.69
N THR A 3 20.77 -20.11 -25.91
CA THR A 3 19.47 -19.54 -25.55
C THR A 3 19.35 -19.55 -24.03
N GLY A 4 19.90 -18.52 -23.40
CA GLY A 4 19.82 -18.33 -21.96
C GLY A 4 18.38 -18.11 -21.54
N ILE A 5 17.70 -19.20 -21.15
CA ILE A 5 16.56 -19.14 -20.24
C ILE A 5 17.08 -18.43 -19.00
N GLY A 6 16.79 -17.13 -18.86
CA GLY A 6 17.11 -16.42 -17.62
C GLY A 6 16.47 -17.20 -16.47
N PRO A 7 17.24 -17.70 -15.49
CA PRO A 7 16.71 -18.58 -14.46
C PRO A 7 15.54 -17.87 -13.76
N ARG A 8 14.45 -18.61 -13.51
CA ARG A 8 13.30 -18.10 -12.74
C ARG A 8 13.86 -17.52 -11.45
N GLN A 9 13.71 -16.20 -11.28
CA GLN A 9 14.18 -15.52 -10.10
C GLN A 9 13.43 -16.07 -8.89
N SER A 10 14.17 -16.29 -7.80
CA SER A 10 13.58 -16.82 -6.57
C SER A 10 12.53 -15.84 -6.05
N LYS A 11 11.48 -16.38 -5.42
CA LYS A 11 10.42 -15.57 -4.83
C LYS A 11 11.05 -14.62 -3.80
N PRO A 12 10.77 -13.30 -3.86
CA PRO A 12 11.33 -12.35 -2.91
C PRO A 12 11.03 -12.78 -1.47
N ARG A 13 12.01 -12.63 -0.58
CA ARG A 13 11.89 -13.04 0.82
C ARG A 13 10.69 -12.33 1.45
N GLY A 14 9.80 -13.11 2.08
CA GLY A 14 8.61 -12.59 2.74
C GLY A 14 7.47 -12.17 1.82
N PHE A 15 7.54 -12.40 0.50
CA PHE A 15 6.52 -11.89 -0.46
C PHE A 15 5.09 -12.26 -0.06
N GLY A 16 4.84 -13.52 0.33
CA GLY A 16 3.50 -13.96 0.77
C GLY A 16 3.07 -13.31 2.09
N LEU A 17 4.00 -13.16 3.04
CA LEU A 17 3.74 -12.54 4.33
C LEU A 17 3.38 -11.06 4.16
N PHE A 18 4.19 -10.30 3.41
CA PHE A 18 3.94 -8.88 3.17
C PHE A 18 2.67 -8.63 2.37
N THR A 19 2.36 -9.47 1.38
CA THR A 19 1.05 -9.40 0.69
C THR A 19 -0.10 -9.63 1.66
N ARG A 20 -0.01 -10.61 2.56
CA ARG A 20 -1.04 -10.85 3.58
C ARG A 20 -1.17 -9.69 4.56
N ILE A 21 -0.04 -9.12 5.00
CA ILE A 21 -0.03 -7.92 5.86
C ILE A 21 -0.75 -6.76 5.16
N VAL A 22 -0.52 -6.53 3.87
CA VAL A 22 -1.23 -5.49 3.12
C VAL A 22 -2.74 -5.74 3.13
N TYR A 23 -3.17 -6.96 2.81
CA TYR A 23 -4.59 -7.28 2.80
C TYR A 23 -5.25 -7.08 4.16
N VAL A 24 -4.64 -7.59 5.24
CA VAL A 24 -5.16 -7.44 6.61
C VAL A 24 -5.18 -5.98 7.03
N HIS A 25 -4.09 -5.25 6.79
CA HIS A 25 -3.99 -3.83 7.10
C HIS A 25 -5.07 -3.03 6.37
N GLN A 26 -5.28 -3.26 5.07
CA GLN A 26 -6.30 -2.55 4.31
C GLN A 26 -7.72 -2.90 4.75
N ALA A 27 -7.99 -4.16 5.12
CA ALA A 27 -9.29 -4.55 5.67
C ALA A 27 -9.57 -3.86 7.00
N ILE A 28 -8.57 -3.77 7.88
CA ILE A 28 -8.68 -3.06 9.16
C ILE A 28 -8.88 -1.56 8.93
N CYS A 29 -8.07 -0.92 8.08
CA CYS A 29 -8.24 0.50 7.74
C CYS A 29 -9.64 0.78 7.19
N PHE A 30 -10.12 -0.05 6.26
CA PHE A 30 -11.45 0.10 5.69
C PHE A 30 -12.55 -0.04 6.75
N ALA A 31 -12.45 -1.02 7.64
CA ALA A 31 -13.40 -1.20 8.74
C ALA A 31 -13.42 0.03 9.67
N PHE A 32 -12.26 0.58 10.03
CA PHE A 32 -12.17 1.82 10.82
C PHE A 32 -12.77 3.02 10.08
N PHE A 33 -12.53 3.17 8.77
CA PHE A 33 -13.12 4.26 7.99
C PHE A 33 -14.65 4.15 7.92
N VAL A 34 -15.19 2.96 7.66
CA VAL A 34 -16.64 2.72 7.62
C VAL A 34 -17.28 2.95 8.99
N ALA A 35 -16.64 2.47 10.08
CA ALA A 35 -17.10 2.73 11.43
C ALA A 35 -17.07 4.24 11.74
N GLY A 36 -16.00 4.95 11.40
CA GLY A 36 -15.86 6.40 11.59
C GLY A 36 -16.97 7.19 10.90
N LEU A 37 -17.35 6.81 9.68
CA LEU A 37 -18.48 7.41 8.96
C LEU A 37 -19.82 7.23 9.69
N ARG A 38 -20.00 6.11 10.41
CA ARG A 38 -21.23 5.81 11.16
C ARG A 38 -21.33 6.57 12.48
N PHE A 39 -20.20 6.84 13.15
CA PHE A 39 -20.18 7.47 14.49
C PHE A 39 -20.06 9.01 14.46
N PHE A 40 -19.52 9.61 13.39
CA PHE A 40 -19.31 11.06 13.30
C PHE A 40 -20.07 11.76 12.14
N PRO A 41 -21.40 11.60 11.99
CA PRO A 41 -22.13 12.30 10.94
C PRO A 41 -22.32 13.81 11.22
N ALA A 42 -22.20 14.27 12.48
CA ALA A 42 -22.70 15.60 12.89
C ALA A 42 -21.63 16.67 13.22
N ARG A 43 -20.34 16.33 13.37
CA ARG A 43 -19.27 17.31 13.65
C ARG A 43 -18.43 17.55 12.40
N GLY A 44 -18.80 18.58 11.62
CA GLY A 44 -17.96 19.16 10.58
C GLY A 44 -17.58 18.20 9.45
N ILE A 45 -18.59 17.76 8.69
CA ILE A 45 -18.46 16.93 7.48
C ILE A 45 -17.35 17.47 6.55
N GLU A 46 -17.20 18.79 6.42
CA GLU A 46 -16.19 19.38 5.54
C GLU A 46 -14.74 19.19 5.99
N GLN A 47 -14.45 19.11 7.29
CA GLN A 47 -13.08 19.01 7.80
C GLN A 47 -12.57 17.56 7.87
N LEU A 48 -13.45 16.57 7.87
CA LEU A 48 -13.09 15.14 7.96
C LEU A 48 -13.37 14.34 6.68
N VAL A 49 -14.29 14.75 5.80
CA VAL A 49 -14.66 13.95 4.61
C VAL A 49 -13.49 13.79 3.64
N LEU A 50 -12.73 14.85 3.36
CA LEU A 50 -11.62 14.78 2.41
C LEU A 50 -10.51 13.80 2.85
N PRO A 51 -9.99 13.83 4.10
CA PRO A 51 -8.99 12.86 4.54
C PRO A 51 -9.54 11.42 4.69
N HIS A 52 -10.84 11.24 4.95
CA HIS A 52 -11.47 9.92 5.08
C HIS A 52 -11.75 9.29 3.71
N LEU A 53 -12.36 10.02 2.77
CA LEU A 53 -12.60 9.53 1.40
C LEU A 53 -11.28 9.26 0.66
N LEU A 54 -10.28 10.14 0.83
CA LEU A 54 -8.95 9.89 0.29
C LEU A 54 -8.31 8.64 0.90
N GLY A 55 -8.55 8.37 2.20
CA GLY A 55 -8.14 7.13 2.86
C GLY A 55 -8.76 5.89 2.22
N ILE A 56 -10.08 5.90 2.02
CA ILE A 56 -10.82 4.81 1.37
C ILE A 56 -10.31 4.59 -0.06
N ALA A 57 -10.16 5.66 -0.84
CA ALA A 57 -9.68 5.58 -2.22
C ALA A 57 -8.27 4.98 -2.29
N ILE A 58 -7.34 5.41 -1.42
CA ILE A 58 -5.99 4.84 -1.33
C ILE A 58 -6.07 3.36 -0.95
N SER A 59 -6.89 2.98 0.04
CA SER A 59 -7.05 1.58 0.45
C SER A 59 -7.52 0.68 -0.68
N ILE A 60 -8.53 1.10 -1.43
CA ILE A 60 -9.05 0.36 -2.59
C ILE A 60 -7.98 0.27 -3.69
N ALA A 61 -7.29 1.37 -3.97
CA ALA A 61 -6.24 1.40 -4.99
C ALA A 61 -5.06 0.48 -4.65
N VAL A 62 -4.63 0.43 -3.38
CA VAL A 62 -3.61 -0.52 -2.90
C VAL A 62 -4.08 -1.96 -3.09
N LEU A 63 -5.33 -2.28 -2.75
CA LEU A 63 -5.87 -3.63 -2.93
C LEU A 63 -5.90 -4.05 -4.39
N ALA A 64 -6.36 -3.18 -5.29
CA ALA A 64 -6.40 -3.43 -6.72
C ALA A 64 -5.00 -3.63 -7.31
N ALA A 65 -4.05 -2.77 -6.93
CA ALA A 65 -2.66 -2.89 -7.38
C ALA A 65 -1.99 -4.15 -6.82
N MET A 66 -2.23 -4.49 -5.54
CA MET A 66 -1.71 -5.71 -4.92
C MET A 66 -2.27 -6.97 -5.57
N PHE A 67 -3.57 -6.97 -5.91
CA PHE A 67 -4.17 -8.06 -6.67
C PHE A 67 -3.46 -8.23 -8.02
N GLY A 68 -3.24 -7.14 -8.76
CA GLY A 68 -2.50 -7.18 -10.03
C GLY A 68 -1.06 -7.69 -9.90
N VAL A 69 -0.39 -7.42 -8.78
CA VAL A 69 0.96 -7.95 -8.47
C VAL A 69 0.91 -9.42 -8.07
N ALA A 70 -0.05 -9.81 -7.24
CA ALA A 70 -0.15 -11.15 -6.67
C ALA A 70 -0.67 -12.19 -7.66
N THR A 71 -1.77 -11.89 -8.38
CA THR A 71 -2.45 -12.81 -9.30
C THR A 71 -1.99 -12.64 -10.74
N ARG A 72 -1.96 -11.41 -11.25
CA ARG A 72 -1.62 -11.13 -12.66
C ARG A 72 -0.12 -10.96 -12.93
N LYS A 73 0.73 -10.98 -11.90
CA LYS A 73 2.19 -10.78 -11.97
C LYS A 73 2.59 -9.55 -12.82
N SER A 74 1.79 -8.48 -12.75
CA SER A 74 1.94 -7.32 -13.63
C SER A 74 2.98 -6.32 -13.12
N LEU A 75 3.95 -5.98 -13.98
CA LEU A 75 4.92 -4.91 -13.71
C LEU A 75 4.26 -3.53 -13.61
N ARG A 76 3.23 -3.27 -14.42
CA ARG A 76 2.46 -2.02 -14.33
C ARG A 76 1.76 -1.91 -12.98
N ALA A 77 1.20 -3.00 -12.49
CA ALA A 77 0.58 -3.04 -11.17
C ALA A 77 1.60 -2.80 -10.04
N LEU A 78 2.83 -3.29 -10.18
CA LEU A 78 3.92 -3.00 -9.22
C LEU A 78 4.30 -1.52 -9.24
N SER A 79 4.43 -0.89 -10.41
CA SER A 79 4.72 0.55 -10.49
C SER A 79 3.60 1.37 -9.84
N TRP A 80 2.34 1.07 -10.13
CA TRP A 80 1.20 1.72 -9.49
C TRP A 80 1.17 1.50 -7.98
N LEU A 81 1.42 0.27 -7.52
CA LEU A 81 1.50 -0.06 -6.11
C LEU A 81 2.53 0.81 -5.38
N ARG A 82 3.72 0.99 -5.97
CA ARG A 82 4.77 1.86 -5.40
C ARG A 82 4.29 3.29 -5.25
N VAL A 83 3.71 3.87 -6.33
CA VAL A 83 3.20 5.25 -6.31
C VAL A 83 2.13 5.41 -5.24
N ILE A 84 1.15 4.51 -5.19
CA ILE A 84 0.04 4.60 -4.24
C ILE A 84 0.52 4.46 -2.79
N LEU A 85 1.47 3.55 -2.53
CA LEU A 85 2.04 3.39 -1.18
C LEU A 85 2.76 4.67 -0.73
N TRP A 86 3.55 5.29 -1.60
CA TRP A 86 4.22 6.56 -1.29
C TRP A 86 3.24 7.74 -1.13
N VAL A 87 2.18 7.81 -1.95
CA VAL A 87 1.09 8.77 -1.74
C VAL A 87 0.42 8.57 -0.37
N GLY A 88 0.23 7.31 0.05
CA GLY A 88 -0.26 6.99 1.39
C GLY A 88 0.65 7.52 2.50
N VAL A 89 1.97 7.34 2.38
CA VAL A 89 2.96 7.88 3.33
C VAL A 89 2.90 9.41 3.39
N ILE A 90 2.88 10.09 2.24
CA ILE A 90 2.79 11.56 2.17
C ILE A 90 1.49 12.04 2.83
N LYS A 91 0.35 11.37 2.54
CA LYS A 91 -0.94 11.71 3.15
C LYS A 91 -0.89 11.60 4.67
N ILE A 92 -0.29 10.54 5.21
CA ILE A 92 -0.12 10.37 6.66
C ILE A 92 0.67 11.55 7.24
N PHE A 93 1.78 11.92 6.60
CA PHE A 93 2.62 13.05 7.02
C PHE A 93 1.89 14.39 6.99
N VAL A 94 1.12 14.68 5.93
CA VAL A 94 0.33 15.92 5.80
C VAL A 94 -0.75 15.99 6.88
N VAL A 95 -1.47 14.89 7.12
CA VAL A 95 -2.51 14.83 8.17
C VAL A 95 -1.89 15.03 9.55
N GLN A 96 -0.70 14.47 9.81
CA GLN A 96 0.02 14.66 11.07
C GLN A 96 0.43 16.13 11.27
N LEU A 97 1.05 16.77 10.28
CA LEU A 97 1.40 18.19 10.31
C LEU A 97 0.19 19.08 10.59
N TRP A 98 -0.94 18.78 9.95
CA TRP A 98 -2.20 19.50 10.17
C TRP A 98 -2.72 19.34 11.60
N LEU A 99 -2.69 18.12 12.16
CA LEU A 99 -3.11 17.86 13.53
C LEU A 99 -2.18 18.53 14.56
N LEU A 100 -0.86 18.51 14.31
CA LEU A 100 0.12 19.19 15.13
C LEU A 100 -0.13 20.70 15.15
N ALA A 101 -0.42 21.30 14.00
CA ALA A 101 -0.71 22.73 13.87
C ALA A 101 -2.00 23.15 14.60
N LYS A 102 -2.98 22.25 14.74
CA LYS A 102 -4.23 22.52 15.47
C LYS A 102 -4.09 22.49 16.99
N GLY A 103 -2.98 21.99 17.54
CA GLY A 103 -2.71 22.01 18.98
C GLY A 103 -3.70 21.21 19.85
N ASP A 104 -4.63 20.48 19.24
CA ASP A 104 -5.75 19.87 19.95
C ASP A 104 -5.36 18.52 20.56
N THR A 105 -5.65 18.40 21.85
CA THR A 105 -5.03 17.49 22.80
C THR A 105 -5.54 16.07 22.67
N ALA A 106 -4.80 15.25 21.93
CA ALA A 106 -4.69 13.82 22.18
C ALA A 106 -3.28 13.33 21.81
N LEU A 107 -2.24 14.04 22.27
CA LEU A 107 -0.83 13.80 21.93
C LEU A 107 -0.47 12.30 22.03
N PHE A 108 -1.01 11.60 23.02
CA PHE A 108 -0.78 10.16 23.20
C PHE A 108 -1.46 9.29 22.12
N SER A 109 -2.74 9.54 21.80
CA SER A 109 -3.43 8.85 20.68
C SER A 109 -2.83 9.24 19.33
N TYR A 110 -2.36 10.48 19.20
CA TYR A 110 -1.66 11.03 18.04
C TYR A 110 -0.32 10.33 17.82
N VAL A 111 0.55 10.27 18.84
CA VAL A 111 1.86 9.58 18.79
C VAL A 111 1.66 8.08 18.54
N ARG A 112 0.64 7.46 19.14
CA ARG A 112 0.34 6.04 18.93
C ARG A 112 -0.15 5.76 17.50
N GLY A 113 -1.05 6.58 16.96
CA GLY A 113 -1.52 6.47 15.59
C GLY A 113 -0.42 6.74 14.57
N MET A 114 0.46 7.71 14.86
CA MET A 114 1.67 8.01 14.09
C MET A 114 2.61 6.82 14.06
N LEU A 115 2.99 6.25 15.22
CA LEU A 115 3.88 5.10 15.30
C LEU A 115 3.34 3.88 14.56
N ILE A 116 2.06 3.54 14.74
CA ILE A 116 1.47 2.38 14.06
C ILE A 116 1.45 2.59 12.54
N ASN A 117 1.05 3.78 12.08
CA ASN A 117 0.97 4.06 10.65
C ASN A 117 2.36 4.15 10.00
N GLU A 118 3.35 4.76 10.65
CA GLU A 118 4.71 4.87 10.12
C GLU A 118 5.47 3.55 10.15
N LEU A 119 5.36 2.78 11.24
CA LEU A 119 6.00 1.47 11.39
C LEU A 119 5.44 0.43 10.41
N ILE A 120 4.26 0.66 9.85
CA ILE A 120 3.68 -0.25 8.85
C ILE A 120 3.82 0.33 7.44
N ALA A 121 3.39 1.58 7.21
CA ALA A 121 3.33 2.16 5.87
C ALA A 121 4.72 2.37 5.26
N ILE A 122 5.70 2.86 6.03
CA ILE A 122 7.05 3.13 5.51
C ILE A 122 7.78 1.83 5.19
N PRO A 123 7.88 0.83 6.10
CA PRO A 123 8.53 -0.43 5.76
C PRO A 123 7.85 -1.14 4.59
N LEU A 124 6.53 -1.02 4.46
CA LEU A 124 5.80 -1.60 3.36
C LEU A 124 6.10 -0.89 2.02
N ALA A 125 6.11 0.44 2.00
CA ALA A 125 6.49 1.23 0.82
C ALA A 125 7.94 0.92 0.41
N VAL A 126 8.86 0.87 1.36
CA VAL A 126 10.28 0.53 1.13
C VAL A 126 10.41 -0.89 0.60
N TYR A 127 9.72 -1.86 1.19
CA TYR A 127 9.75 -3.27 0.75
C TYR A 127 9.34 -3.39 -0.72
N TRP A 128 8.17 -2.87 -1.09
CA TRP A 128 7.64 -2.96 -2.45
C TRP A 128 8.39 -2.08 -3.47
N SER A 129 9.15 -1.09 -3.00
CA SER A 129 10.04 -0.27 -3.85
C SER A 129 11.32 -1.00 -4.26
N ARG A 130 11.68 -2.11 -3.61
CA ARG A 130 12.94 -2.83 -3.92
C ARG A 130 12.95 -3.38 -5.36
N PRO A 131 14.11 -3.33 -6.05
CA PRO A 131 14.23 -3.78 -7.44
C PRO A 131 14.02 -5.28 -7.60
N VAL A 132 14.25 -6.08 -6.55
CA VAL A 132 14.06 -7.55 -6.55
C VAL A 132 12.64 -7.95 -6.95
N HIS A 133 11.62 -7.13 -6.64
CA HIS A 133 10.24 -7.38 -7.06
C HIS A 133 10.04 -7.18 -8.56
N SER A 134 10.70 -6.18 -9.15
CA SER A 134 10.68 -5.94 -10.60
C SER A 134 11.37 -7.08 -11.34
N SER A 135 12.55 -7.51 -10.87
CA SER A 135 13.29 -8.63 -11.46
C SER A 135 12.51 -9.95 -11.37
N TYR A 136 11.86 -10.20 -10.23
CA TYR A 136 10.99 -11.37 -10.05
C TYR A 136 9.81 -11.37 -11.02
N LEU A 137 9.05 -10.28 -11.10
CA LEU A 137 7.89 -10.20 -12.01
C LEU A 137 8.30 -10.24 -13.49
N ALA A 138 9.42 -9.62 -13.85
CA ALA A 138 9.96 -9.65 -15.21
C ALA A 138 10.31 -11.09 -15.66
N SER A 139 10.76 -11.95 -14.75
CA SER A 139 11.07 -13.36 -15.08
C SER A 139 9.86 -14.16 -15.57
N PHE A 140 8.64 -13.81 -15.15
CA PHE A 140 7.41 -14.47 -15.64
C PHE A 140 7.05 -14.04 -17.07
N ARG A 141 7.45 -12.84 -17.48
CA ARG A 141 7.22 -12.31 -18.84
C ARG A 141 8.12 -12.98 -19.89
N GLY A 142 9.32 -13.40 -19.49
CA GLY A 142 10.22 -14.20 -20.33
C GLY A 142 9.69 -15.64 -20.52
N SER A 143 9.16 -16.24 -19.45
CA SER A 143 8.58 -17.60 -19.52
C SER A 143 7.32 -17.68 -20.40
N SER A 144 6.47 -16.65 -20.43
CA SER A 144 5.21 -16.67 -21.19
C SER A 144 5.38 -16.47 -22.70
N ARG A 145 6.47 -15.84 -23.16
CA ARG A 145 6.76 -15.67 -24.60
C ARG A 145 7.31 -16.94 -25.25
N SER A 146 8.01 -17.78 -24.48
CA SER A 146 8.62 -19.02 -24.97
C SER A 146 7.64 -20.20 -25.08
N SER A 147 6.41 -20.08 -24.56
CA SER A 147 5.40 -21.15 -24.57
C SER A 147 4.35 -20.97 -25.67
N ALA A 148 4.51 -19.96 -26.50
CA ALA A 148 3.59 -19.59 -27.57
C ALA A 148 4.20 -19.78 -28.98
N ASP A 149 5.42 -20.31 -29.04
CA ASP A 149 6.13 -20.79 -30.24
C ASP A 149 6.30 -22.31 -30.12
#